data_AF-A0A150M2D4-F1
#
_entry.id   AF-A0A150M2D4-F1
#
_cell.length_a   1.000
_cell.length_b   1.000
_cell.length_c   1.000
_cell.angle_alpha   90.00
_cell.angle_beta   90.00
_cell.angle_gamma   90.00
#
_symmetry.space_group_name_H-M   'P 1'
#
loop_
_entity.id
_entity.type
_entity.pdbx_description
1 polymer ?
#
loop_
_entity_poly.entity_id
_entity_poly.type
_entity_poly.pdbx_seq_one_letter_code
_entity_poly.pdbx_strand_id
1 'polypeptide(L)'
;MSPGTKLVEGKLALQLGVSRTPVRESIRRLEQEGLVREKTVIKPSEHDLRNSYEIRILLEGYSARCAAEKLLKEQLELLRANVQKRKDGSLEEIMASNNTFHFPALRKL
;
A
#
# COMPACT_ATOMS: atom_id res chain seq x y z
N MET A 1 1.40 -10.10 6.15
CA MET A 1 1.25 -11.56 6.39
C MET A 1 1.68 -12.26 5.12
N SER A 2 2.36 -13.40 5.21
CA SER A 2 2.83 -14.11 4.01
C SER A 2 1.65 -14.73 3.24
N PRO A 3 1.77 -14.89 1.91
CA PRO A 3 0.81 -15.69 1.15
C PRO A 3 0.63 -17.09 1.76
N GLY A 4 -0.59 -17.62 1.69
CA GLY A 4 -1.00 -18.87 2.33
C GLY A 4 -1.37 -18.73 3.82
N THR A 5 -1.19 -17.55 4.43
CA THR A 5 -1.59 -17.35 5.83
C THR A 5 -3.11 -17.34 5.95
N LYS A 6 -3.66 -18.25 6.76
CA LYS A 6 -5.08 -18.26 7.13
C LYS A 6 -5.40 -17.17 8.16
N LEU A 7 -6.35 -16.32 7.84
CA LEU A 7 -6.85 -15.23 8.66
C LEU A 7 -7.93 -15.75 9.60
N VAL A 8 -7.60 -15.82 10.89
CA VAL A 8 -8.53 -16.24 11.93
C VAL A 8 -9.06 -15.01 12.64
N GLU A 9 -10.33 -14.68 12.41
CA GLU A 9 -11.00 -13.47 12.92
C GLU A 9 -10.77 -13.26 14.42
N GLY A 10 -10.99 -14.29 15.24
CA GLY A 10 -10.82 -14.19 16.69
C GLY A 10 -9.39 -13.89 17.13
N LYS A 11 -8.39 -14.48 16.45
CA LYS A 11 -6.97 -14.24 16.74
C LYS A 11 -6.58 -12.80 16.36
N LEU A 12 -7.01 -12.36 15.19
CA LEU A 12 -6.74 -11.00 14.70
C LEU A 12 -7.45 -9.95 15.57
N ALA A 13 -8.70 -10.20 15.97
CA ALA A 13 -9.44 -9.32 16.87
C ALA A 13 -8.72 -9.13 18.21
N LEU A 14 -8.21 -10.22 18.81
CA LEU A 14 -7.42 -10.17 20.03
C LEU A 14 -6.10 -9.39 19.83
N GLN A 15 -5.37 -9.66 18.74
CA GLN A 15 -4.10 -9.00 18.44
C GLN A 15 -4.25 -7.50 18.20
N LEU A 16 -5.37 -7.08 17.60
CA LEU A 16 -5.65 -5.69 17.24
C LEU A 16 -6.42 -4.93 18.32
N GLY A 17 -6.86 -5.59 19.40
CA GLY A 17 -7.61 -4.97 20.49
C GLY A 17 -9.01 -4.48 20.08
N VAL A 18 -9.64 -5.16 19.11
CA VAL A 18 -10.97 -4.78 18.58
C VAL A 18 -11.94 -5.96 18.63
N SER A 19 -13.24 -5.71 18.39
CA SER A 19 -14.24 -6.77 18.30
C SER A 19 -14.10 -7.59 16.99
N ARG A 20 -14.76 -8.75 16.91
CA ARG A 20 -14.70 -9.62 15.73
C ARG A 20 -15.36 -9.01 14.49
N THR A 21 -16.40 -8.20 14.66
CA THR A 21 -17.16 -7.59 13.57
C THR A 21 -16.28 -6.75 12.62
N PRO A 22 -15.51 -5.74 13.07
CA PRO A 22 -14.67 -4.95 12.17
C PRO A 22 -13.58 -5.78 11.49
N VAL A 23 -13.06 -6.82 12.16
CA VAL A 23 -12.09 -7.75 11.54
C VAL A 23 -12.74 -8.53 10.40
N ARG A 24 -13.94 -9.08 10.62
CA ARG A 24 -14.69 -9.82 9.60
C ARG A 24 -15.01 -8.93 8.40
N GLU A 25 -15.47 -7.70 8.63
CA GLU A 25 -15.74 -6.76 7.53
C GLU A 25 -14.47 -6.39 6.76
N SER A 26 -13.34 -6.25 7.46
CA SER A 26 -12.04 -5.98 6.82
C SER A 26 -11.58 -7.15 5.97
N ILE A 27 -11.70 -8.39 6.47
CA ILE A 27 -11.40 -9.60 5.68
C ILE A 27 -12.30 -9.69 4.45
N ARG A 28 -13.60 -9.41 4.60
CA ARG A 28 -14.55 -9.40 3.47
C ARG A 28 -14.17 -8.38 2.40
N ARG A 29 -13.73 -7.18 2.79
CA ARG A 29 -13.23 -6.17 1.83
C ARG A 29 -11.97 -6.65 1.12
N LEU A 30 -11.03 -7.25 1.85
CA LEU A 30 -9.83 -7.83 1.24
C LEU A 30 -10.16 -8.98 0.27
N GLU A 31 -11.22 -9.75 0.52
CA GLU A 31 -11.72 -10.76 -0.43
C GLU A 31 -12.31 -10.11 -1.70
N GLN A 32 -13.06 -9.00 -1.55
CA GLN A 32 -13.59 -8.24 -2.68
C GLN A 32 -12.47 -7.58 -3.52
N GLU A 33 -11.40 -7.13 -2.88
CA GLU A 33 -10.20 -6.60 -3.53
C GLU A 33 -9.30 -7.70 -4.10
N GLY A 34 -9.64 -8.97 -3.91
CA GLY A 34 -8.88 -10.11 -4.42
C GLY A 34 -7.57 -10.37 -3.67
N LEU A 35 -7.32 -9.72 -2.52
CA LEU A 35 -6.11 -9.91 -1.71
C LEU A 35 -6.19 -11.14 -0.79
N VAL A 36 -7.41 -11.62 -0.55
CA VAL A 36 -7.72 -12.79 0.27
C VAL A 36 -8.70 -13.68 -0.49
N ARG A 37 -8.60 -15.00 -0.33
CA ARG A 37 -9.59 -15.97 -0.82
C ARG A 37 -9.84 -17.02 0.25
N GLU A 38 -11.10 -17.25 0.61
CA GLU A 38 -11.48 -18.18 1.67
C GLU A 38 -10.72 -17.92 2.98
N LYS A 39 -10.66 -16.64 3.36
CA LYS A 39 -9.89 -16.15 4.52
C LYS A 39 -8.39 -16.49 4.47
N THR A 40 -7.82 -16.75 3.31
CA THR A 40 -6.38 -17.04 3.14
C THR A 40 -5.73 -15.97 2.27
N VAL A 41 -4.60 -15.42 2.73
CA VAL A 41 -3.83 -14.42 1.96
C VAL A 41 -3.35 -15.04 0.66
N ILE A 42 -3.65 -14.41 -0.47
CA ILE A 42 -3.25 -14.96 -1.77
C ILE A 42 -1.84 -14.52 -2.17
N LYS A 43 -1.21 -15.27 -3.06
CA LYS A 43 -0.04 -14.82 -3.81
C LYS A 43 -0.54 -14.30 -5.16
N PRO A 44 -0.36 -13.01 -5.51
CA PRO A 44 -0.69 -12.51 -6.83
C PRO A 44 0.05 -13.29 -7.91
N SER A 45 -0.61 -13.57 -9.02
CA SER A 45 0.04 -14.11 -10.21
C SER A 45 0.83 -13.03 -10.93
N GLU A 46 1.75 -13.45 -11.79
CA GLU A 46 2.45 -12.58 -12.72
C GLU A 46 1.50 -11.73 -13.59
N HIS A 47 0.35 -12.28 -13.98
CA HIS A 47 -0.67 -11.56 -14.74
C HIS A 47 -1.36 -10.49 -13.88
N ASP A 48 -1.72 -10.81 -12.64
CA ASP A 48 -2.34 -9.85 -11.71
C ASP A 48 -1.39 -8.66 -11.46
N LEU A 49 -0.10 -8.96 -11.27
CA LEU A 49 0.92 -7.93 -11.10
C LEU A 49 1.03 -7.05 -12.33
N ARG A 50 1.14 -7.62 -13.54
CA ARG A 50 1.20 -6.83 -14.79
C ARG A 50 -0.01 -5.91 -14.94
N ASN A 51 -1.22 -6.44 -14.80
CA ASN A 51 -2.44 -5.63 -14.92
C ASN A 51 -2.47 -4.50 -13.87
N SER A 52 -2.07 -4.79 -12.63
CA SER A 52 -1.99 -3.77 -11.58
C SER A 52 -0.98 -2.67 -11.90
N TYR A 53 0.21 -3.04 -12.40
CA TYR A 53 1.24 -2.08 -12.77
C TYR A 53 0.84 -1.24 -13.99
N GLU A 54 0.15 -1.79 -14.98
CA GLU A 54 -0.35 -1.03 -16.14
C GLU A 54 -1.28 0.11 -15.70
N ILE A 55 -2.24 -0.19 -14.83
CA ILE A 55 -3.15 0.83 -14.28
C ILE A 55 -2.37 1.86 -13.46
N ARG A 56 -1.43 1.40 -12.61
CA ARG A 56 -0.62 2.29 -11.78
C ARG A 56 0.26 3.23 -12.61
N ILE A 57 0.88 2.76 -13.69
CA ILE A 57 1.71 3.61 -14.57
C ILE A 57 0.88 4.76 -15.14
N LEU A 58 -0.35 4.49 -15.59
CA LEU A 58 -1.25 5.50 -16.13
C LEU A 58 -1.67 6.52 -15.05
N LEU A 59 -2.05 6.05 -13.87
CA LEU A 59 -2.52 6.91 -12.79
C LEU A 59 -1.38 7.70 -12.13
N GLU A 60 -0.30 7.01 -11.74
CA GLU A 60 0.81 7.63 -11.01
C GLU A 60 1.56 8.65 -11.87
N GLY A 61 1.71 8.40 -13.18
CA GLY A 61 2.34 9.38 -14.08
C GLY A 61 1.56 10.69 -14.17
N TYR A 62 0.23 10.60 -14.34
CA TYR A 62 -0.63 11.78 -14.35
C TYR A 62 -0.63 12.49 -12.99
N SER A 63 -0.77 11.73 -11.90
CA SER A 63 -0.77 12.31 -10.56
C SER A 63 0.55 13.00 -10.21
N ALA A 64 1.70 12.43 -10.60
CA ALA A 64 3.00 13.05 -10.40
C ALA A 64 3.12 14.38 -11.15
N ARG A 65 2.62 14.44 -12.39
CA ARG A 65 2.55 15.70 -13.16
C ARG A 65 1.73 16.76 -12.43
N CYS A 66 0.51 16.43 -12.03
CA CYS A 66 -0.36 17.38 -11.32
C CYS A 66 0.22 17.82 -9.97
N ALA A 67 0.89 16.91 -9.25
CA ALA A 67 1.55 17.24 -8.00
C ALA A 67 2.72 18.20 -8.21
N ALA A 68 3.51 18.03 -9.28
CA ALA A 68 4.64 18.89 -9.61
C ALA A 68 4.24 20.35 -9.86
N GLU A 69 3.06 20.59 -10.42
CA GLU A 69 2.53 21.95 -10.68
C GLU A 69 2.21 22.74 -9.39
N LYS A 70 1.98 22.05 -8.27
CA LYS A 70 1.54 22.65 -6.98
C LYS A 70 2.53 22.43 -5.85
N LEU A 71 3.71 21.90 -6.13
CA LEU A 71 4.65 21.43 -5.13
C LEU A 71 5.33 22.59 -4.39
N LEU A 72 5.24 22.60 -3.06
CA LEU A 72 5.99 23.54 -2.22
C LEU A 72 7.43 23.08 -2.03
N LYS A 73 8.34 24.01 -1.72
CA LYS A 73 9.77 23.73 -1.53
C LYS A 73 10.02 22.69 -0.44
N GLU A 74 9.30 22.78 0.68
CA GLU A 74 9.41 21.84 1.79
C GLU A 74 8.97 20.42 1.39
N GLN A 75 7.96 20.32 0.52
CA GLN A 75 7.49 19.04 0.00
C GLN A 75 8.51 18.43 -0.97
N LEU A 76 9.19 19.25 -1.79
CA LEU A 76 10.27 18.80 -2.65
C LEU A 76 11.45 18.24 -1.84
N GLU A 77 11.85 18.92 -0.78
CA GLU A 77 12.93 18.44 0.10
C GLU A 77 12.55 17.13 0.81
N LEU A 78 11.28 16.97 1.23
CA LEU A 78 10.78 15.71 1.75
C LEU A 78 10.85 14.57 0.71
N LEU A 79 10.45 14.84 -0.54
CA LEU A 79 10.55 13.85 -1.63
C LEU A 79 12.02 13.44 -1.88
N ARG A 80 12.95 14.39 -1.88
CA ARG A 80 14.39 14.13 -2.02
C ARG A 80 14.92 13.26 -0.87
N ALA A 81 14.56 13.58 0.36
CA ALA A 81 14.95 12.81 1.53
C ALA A 81 14.43 11.36 1.45
N ASN A 82 13.21 11.17 0.95
CA ASN A 82 12.65 9.82 0.74
C ASN A 82 13.43 9.03 -0.32
N VAL A 83 13.79 9.65 -1.44
CA VAL A 83 14.61 9.01 -2.48
C VAL A 83 15.98 8.61 -1.95
N GLN A 84 16.58 9.40 -1.05
CA GLN A 84 17.86 9.04 -0.43
C GLN A 84 17.72 7.83 0.51
N LYS A 85 16.68 7.80 1.35
CA LYS A 85 16.41 6.66 2.24
C LYS A 85 16.18 5.35 1.49
N ARG A 86 15.66 5.40 0.26
CA ARG A 86 15.53 4.22 -0.61
C ARG A 86 16.86 3.54 -0.92
N LYS A 87 17.97 4.28 -0.97
CA LYS A 87 19.30 3.75 -1.34
C LYS A 87 20.02 3.09 -0.17
N ASP A 88 19.88 3.66 1.02
CA ASP A 88 20.77 3.37 2.15
C ASP A 88 20.03 2.77 3.36
N GLY A 89 18.70 2.66 3.30
CA GLY A 89 17.86 2.18 4.40
C GLY A 89 17.69 0.66 4.45
N SER A 90 17.27 0.16 5.61
CA SER A 90 16.73 -1.19 5.77
C SER A 90 15.47 -1.41 4.92
N LEU A 91 15.09 -2.67 4.67
CA LEU A 91 13.88 -2.99 3.89
C LEU A 91 12.62 -2.28 4.45
N GLU A 92 12.50 -2.22 5.78
CA GLU A 92 11.38 -1.57 6.44
C GLU A 92 11.38 -0.04 6.23
N GLU A 93 12.55 0.60 6.34
CA GLU A 93 12.71 2.02 6.07
C GLU A 93 12.46 2.37 4.60
N ILE A 94 12.90 1.51 3.68
CA ILE A 94 12.64 1.65 2.24
C ILE A 94 11.12 1.58 1.98
N MET A 95 10.42 0.59 2.54
CA MET A 95 8.98 0.45 2.38
C MET A 95 8.21 1.64 2.97
N ALA A 96 8.58 2.08 4.17
CA ALA A 96 7.97 3.24 4.82
C ALA A 96 8.20 4.53 4.04
N SER A 97 9.42 4.72 3.52
CA SER A 97 9.78 5.89 2.73
C SER A 97 9.08 5.89 1.37
N ASN A 98 8.93 4.73 0.72
CA ASN A 98 8.15 4.59 -0.50
C ASN A 98 6.69 5.01 -0.30
N ASN A 99 6.04 4.54 0.77
CA ASN A 99 4.67 4.95 1.09
C ASN A 99 4.57 6.46 1.30
N THR A 100 5.51 7.04 2.04
CA THR A 100 5.58 8.50 2.28
C THR A 100 5.89 9.30 1.00
N PHE A 101 6.56 8.71 0.01
CA PHE A 101 6.79 9.36 -1.27
C PHE A 101 5.49 9.45 -2.10
N HIS A 102 4.72 8.36 -2.18
CA HIS A 102 3.52 8.30 -3.01
C HIS A 102 2.26 8.91 -2.35
N PHE A 103 2.06 8.77 -1.03
CA PHE A 103 0.84 9.25 -0.34
C PHE A 103 0.59 10.77 -0.42
N PRO A 104 1.59 11.65 -0.19
CA PRO A 104 1.40 13.10 -0.26
C PRO A 104 1.17 13.60 -1.68
N ALA A 105 1.73 12.92 -2.68
CA ALA A 105 1.58 13.27 -4.10
C ALA A 105 0.16 12.94 -4.62
N LEU A 106 -0.47 11.87 -4.12
CA LEU A 106 -1.76 11.39 -4.61
C LEU A 106 -3.00 12.01 -3.94
N ARG A 107 -2.89 12.50 -2.70
CA ARG A 107 -4.06 12.92 -1.89
C ARG A 107 -4.43 14.42 -2.00
N LYS A 108 -3.66 15.23 -2.74
CA LYS A 108 -3.94 16.65 -2.97
C LYS A 108 -4.49 16.96 -4.38
N LEU A 109 -4.87 15.91 -5.13
CA LEU A 109 -5.81 16.00 -6.24
C LEU A 109 -7.23 15.80 -5.71
#